data_AF-A0A7K1LAV4-F1
#
_entry.id   AF-A0A7K1LAV4-F1
#
_cell.length_a   1.000
_cell.length_b   1.000
_cell.length_c   1.000
_cell.angle_alpha   90.00
_cell.angle_beta   90.00
_cell.angle_gamma   90.00
#
_symmetry.space_group_name_H-M   'P 1'
#
loop_
_entity.id
_entity.type
_entity.pdbx_description
1 polymer ?
#
loop_
_entity_poly.entity_id
_entity_poly.type
_entity_poly.pdbx_seq_one_letter_code
_entity_poly.pdbx_strand_id
1 'polypeptide(L)'
;MTYQAMLDRARKFERQGRAGEAAAAYADAAKAMEARGDWTSAVAVRARQARALAAAGRTGEAQRILDAVERAAASMTGEVRAVLDAQAAHVLAAAGRTSEAARRAWAAMTGFGSLQDHRRADAAGVHAARLIVRDAGPRKALLPLRELLAQMPPGGDGHRRVAELLADAERRPDRDHDILVTDPDGAPWGRLAAALAVGAHLAVGNGVAWNALTDDGNDRELLERDWGITDTASWREQMDRLLDANNSDPAIQMVLDRRGRGTDERTWRSAIAAWCEERDIGRETVREVVELSGTILRYESRFRADGLLPPGGLVESVYGYDFGRAVNMARWGLNSGYCDAEEAEKCVLTAGHRAHQVYPSWESFSAGYVLGRMLRFDDGEFGEWYERSLTGHRVLAEDPSSPWRRMSWG
;
A
#
# COMPACT_ATOMS: atom_id res chain seq x y z
N MET A 1 19.16 45.44 22.28
CA MET A 1 18.59 44.70 21.14
C MET A 1 17.41 43.90 21.65
N THR A 2 16.24 43.97 21.00
CA THR A 2 15.07 43.17 21.40
C THR A 2 15.33 41.69 21.10
N TYR A 3 14.75 40.76 21.88
CA TYR A 3 14.89 39.32 21.61
C TYR A 3 14.33 38.97 20.21
N GLN A 4 13.36 39.73 19.70
CA GLN A 4 12.83 39.59 18.34
C GLN A 4 13.93 39.79 17.26
N ALA A 5 14.75 40.84 17.39
CA ALA A 5 15.85 41.09 16.46
C ALA A 5 16.93 39.99 16.54
N MET A 6 17.13 39.39 17.71
CA MET A 6 18.03 38.24 17.90
C MET A 6 17.49 36.99 17.21
N LEU A 7 16.19 36.72 17.31
CA LEU A 7 15.54 35.59 16.64
C LEU A 7 15.58 35.71 15.11
N ASP A 8 15.33 36.90 14.57
CA ASP A 8 15.37 37.11 13.12
C ASP A 8 16.80 36.96 12.56
N ARG A 9 17.81 37.37 13.36
CA ARG A 9 19.21 37.09 13.06
C ARG A 9 19.53 35.60 13.10
N ALA A 10 19.06 34.87 14.10
CA ALA A 10 19.25 33.42 14.21
C ALA A 10 18.64 32.66 13.02
N ARG A 11 17.41 32.98 12.64
CA ARG A 11 16.74 32.43 11.45
C ARG A 11 17.46 32.77 10.14
N LYS A 12 18.08 33.94 10.06
CA LYS A 12 18.92 34.32 8.91
C LYS A 12 20.15 33.42 8.81
N PHE A 13 20.83 33.14 9.93
CA PHE A 13 21.97 32.22 9.94
C PHE A 13 21.57 30.79 9.57
N GLU A 14 20.43 30.30 10.06
CA GLU A 14 19.89 28.99 9.65
C GLU A 14 19.67 28.90 8.13
N ARG A 15 19.03 29.91 7.53
CA ARG A 15 18.80 29.95 6.07
C ARG A 15 20.10 30.01 5.26
N GLN A 16 21.19 30.51 5.85
CA GLN A 16 22.51 30.57 5.23
C GLN A 16 23.36 29.31 5.49
N GLY A 17 22.83 28.30 6.19
CA GLY A 17 23.60 27.10 6.57
C GLY A 17 24.63 27.34 7.69
N ARG A 18 24.61 28.50 8.35
CA ARG A 18 25.56 28.90 9.40
C ARG A 18 25.07 28.42 10.78
N ALA A 19 24.97 27.11 10.93
CA ALA A 19 24.32 26.47 12.08
C ALA A 19 24.95 26.83 13.44
N GLY A 20 26.28 26.95 13.52
CA GLY A 20 26.97 27.34 14.75
C GLY A 20 26.65 28.77 15.21
N GLU A 21 26.52 29.70 14.26
CA GLU A 21 26.17 31.10 14.56
C GLU A 21 24.68 31.25 14.88
N ALA A 22 23.82 30.46 14.22
CA ALA A 22 22.41 30.37 14.58
C ALA A 22 22.22 29.87 16.01
N ALA A 23 22.97 28.84 16.41
CA ALA A 23 22.94 28.31 17.78
C ALA A 23 23.34 29.39 18.81
N ALA A 24 24.41 30.14 18.55
CA ALA A 24 24.82 31.23 19.44
C ALA A 24 23.74 32.32 19.57
N ALA A 25 23.16 32.74 18.43
CA ALA A 25 22.10 33.75 18.43
C ALA A 25 20.81 33.28 19.14
N TYR A 26 20.43 32.01 18.99
CA TYR A 26 19.32 31.42 19.76
C TYR A 26 19.61 31.34 21.25
N ALA A 27 20.86 31.05 21.65
CA ALA A 27 21.27 31.03 23.05
C ALA A 27 21.11 32.42 23.71
N ASP A 28 21.54 33.47 23.01
CA ASP A 28 21.44 34.85 23.49
C ASP A 28 19.98 35.32 23.59
N ALA A 29 19.15 34.95 22.60
CA ALA A 29 17.72 35.24 22.62
C ALA A 29 17.01 34.54 23.79
N ALA A 30 17.32 33.27 24.05
CA ALA A 30 16.75 32.52 25.17
C ALA A 30 17.14 33.13 26.52
N LYS A 31 18.43 33.46 26.73
CA LYS A 31 18.89 34.13 27.96
C LYS A 31 18.16 35.46 28.20
N ALA A 32 17.91 36.23 27.14
CA ALA A 32 17.18 37.49 27.23
C ALA A 32 15.69 37.29 27.59
N MET A 33 15.08 36.17 27.20
CA MET A 33 13.71 35.79 27.59
C MET A 33 13.65 35.32 29.04
N GLU A 34 14.59 34.47 29.45
CA GLU A 34 14.74 33.99 30.84
C GLU A 34 14.90 35.16 31.82
N ALA A 35 15.75 36.14 31.49
CA ALA A 35 15.95 37.35 32.28
C ALA A 35 14.70 38.23 32.43
N ARG A 36 13.71 38.06 31.54
CA ARG A 36 12.42 38.78 31.56
C ARG A 36 11.28 37.94 32.14
N GLY A 37 11.56 36.71 32.57
CA GLY A 37 10.57 35.77 33.10
C GLY A 37 9.72 35.07 32.03
N ASP A 38 10.03 35.21 30.74
CA ASP A 38 9.34 34.52 29.65
C ASP A 38 9.92 33.12 29.43
N TRP A 39 9.68 32.25 30.41
CA TRP A 39 10.20 30.88 30.43
C TRP A 39 9.65 30.02 29.30
N THR A 40 8.39 30.23 28.92
CA THR A 40 7.71 29.48 27.86
C THR A 40 8.35 29.71 26.50
N SER A 41 8.58 30.97 26.12
CA SER A 41 9.28 31.29 24.87
C SER A 41 10.74 30.85 24.93
N ALA A 42 11.39 30.98 26.09
CA ALA A 42 12.78 30.55 26.27
C ALA A 42 12.95 29.05 25.99
N VAL A 43 12.07 28.19 26.51
CA VAL A 43 12.09 26.73 26.25
C VAL A 43 12.02 26.42 24.76
N ALA A 44 11.10 27.03 24.02
CA ALA A 44 10.97 26.83 22.57
C ALA A 44 12.22 27.29 21.80
N VAL A 45 12.84 28.40 22.24
CA VAL A 45 14.07 28.93 21.62
C VAL A 45 15.29 28.06 21.95
N ARG A 46 15.39 27.53 23.18
CA ARG A 46 16.45 26.57 23.57
C ARG A 46 16.33 25.26 22.80
N ALA A 47 15.13 24.79 22.50
CA ALA A 47 14.92 23.63 21.62
C ALA A 47 15.48 23.87 20.21
N ARG A 48 15.27 25.07 19.65
CA ARG A 48 15.86 25.49 18.36
C ARG A 48 17.38 25.63 18.44
N GLN A 49 17.91 26.15 19.55
CA GLN A 49 19.35 26.17 19.82
C GLN A 49 19.93 24.75 19.75
N ALA A 50 19.30 23.77 20.42
CA ALA A 50 19.75 22.39 20.39
C ALA A 50 19.78 21.82 18.96
N ARG A 51 18.73 22.05 18.16
CA ARG A 51 18.71 21.66 16.75
C ARG A 51 19.84 22.30 15.94
N ALA A 52 20.08 23.59 16.11
CA ALA A 52 21.14 24.30 15.41
C ALA A 52 22.53 23.75 15.80
N LEU A 53 22.75 23.38 17.07
CA LEU A 53 23.98 22.71 17.51
C LEU A 53 24.13 21.32 16.89
N ALA A 54 23.06 20.54 16.82
CA ALA A 54 23.07 19.24 16.17
C ALA A 54 23.40 19.36 14.67
N ALA A 55 22.83 20.33 13.98
CA ALA A 55 23.14 20.63 12.58
C ALA A 55 24.59 21.11 12.37
N ALA A 56 25.22 21.70 13.39
CA ALA A 56 26.64 22.06 13.40
C ALA A 56 27.57 20.89 13.80
N GLY A 57 27.03 19.66 13.97
CA GLY A 57 27.80 18.48 14.39
C GLY A 57 28.08 18.39 15.90
N ARG A 58 27.58 19.33 16.71
CA ARG A 58 27.78 19.38 18.17
C ARG A 58 26.68 18.60 18.91
N THR A 59 26.52 17.32 18.57
CA THR A 59 25.40 16.46 19.03
C THR A 59 25.35 16.29 20.55
N GLY A 60 26.49 16.12 21.23
CA GLY A 60 26.53 15.98 22.69
C GLY A 60 26.14 17.26 23.45
N GLU A 61 26.38 18.45 22.87
CA GLU A 61 25.88 19.71 23.45
C GLU A 61 24.40 19.91 23.18
N ALA A 62 23.95 19.56 21.97
CA ALA A 62 22.54 19.58 21.60
C ALA A 62 21.69 18.70 22.54
N GLN A 63 22.16 17.49 22.84
CA GLN A 63 21.47 16.58 23.77
C GLN A 63 21.39 17.14 25.18
N ARG A 64 22.50 17.68 25.73
CA ARG A 64 22.48 18.30 27.07
C ARG A 64 21.48 19.43 27.18
N ILE A 65 21.37 20.26 26.14
CA ILE A 65 20.36 21.33 26.10
C ILE A 65 18.96 20.74 25.98
N LEU A 66 18.77 19.74 25.12
CA LEU A 66 17.47 19.08 24.97
C LEU A 66 16.98 18.48 26.29
N ASP A 67 17.82 17.74 27.02
CA ASP A 67 17.47 17.14 28.32
C ASP A 67 17.08 18.21 29.36
N ALA A 68 17.78 19.35 29.36
CA ALA A 68 17.47 20.46 30.26
C ALA A 68 16.11 21.10 29.91
N VAL A 69 15.83 21.26 28.62
CA VAL A 69 14.58 21.83 28.12
C VAL A 69 13.41 20.87 28.34
N GLU A 70 13.60 19.56 28.20
CA GLU A 70 12.57 18.56 28.48
C GLU A 70 12.12 18.55 29.94
N ARG A 71 13.07 18.68 30.88
CA ARG A 71 12.76 18.86 32.31
C ARG A 71 11.99 20.15 32.57
N ALA A 72 12.41 21.25 31.96
CA ALA A 72 11.74 22.55 32.11
C ALA A 72 10.33 22.57 31.49
N ALA A 73 10.12 21.79 30.42
CA ALA A 73 8.85 21.71 29.71
C ALA A 73 7.86 20.71 30.32
N ALA A 74 8.21 20.00 31.41
CA ALA A 74 7.40 18.93 32.00
C ALA A 74 5.93 19.34 32.27
N SER A 75 5.71 20.57 32.70
CA SER A 75 4.40 21.14 33.05
C SER A 75 3.82 22.12 32.01
N MET A 76 4.45 22.24 30.83
CA MET A 76 4.05 23.23 29.82
C MET A 76 2.90 22.75 28.90
N THR A 77 2.28 23.71 28.22
CA THR A 77 1.12 23.51 27.33
C THR A 77 1.44 22.69 26.07
N GLY A 78 0.39 22.21 25.39
CA GLY A 78 0.48 21.39 24.18
C GLY A 78 1.26 22.03 23.02
N GLU A 79 1.17 23.35 22.84
CA GLU A 79 1.91 24.05 21.76
C GLU A 79 3.42 24.00 21.95
N VAL A 80 3.88 24.27 23.16
CA VAL A 80 5.31 24.26 23.49
C VAL A 80 5.86 22.85 23.40
N ARG A 81 5.07 21.85 23.82
CA ARG A 81 5.42 20.45 23.69
C ARG A 81 5.56 20.03 22.22
N ALA A 82 4.60 20.39 21.36
CA ALA A 82 4.67 20.07 19.93
C ALA A 82 5.91 20.69 19.25
N VAL A 83 6.24 21.95 19.60
CA VAL A 83 7.44 22.63 19.10
C VAL A 83 8.72 21.94 19.58
N LEU A 84 8.77 21.59 20.88
CA LEU A 84 9.89 20.87 21.48
C LEU A 84 10.11 19.53 20.79
N ASP A 85 9.05 18.74 20.63
CA ASP A 85 9.08 17.41 20.02
C ASP A 85 9.57 17.48 18.57
N ALA A 86 9.15 18.50 17.82
CA ALA A 86 9.62 18.74 16.46
C ALA A 86 11.14 19.04 16.41
N GLN A 87 11.67 19.81 17.36
CA GLN A 87 13.12 20.05 17.40
C GLN A 87 13.89 18.83 17.93
N ALA A 88 13.35 18.15 18.94
CA ALA A 88 13.91 16.94 19.53
C ALA A 88 14.11 15.85 18.47
N ALA A 89 13.14 15.66 17.57
CA ALA A 89 13.25 14.72 16.47
C ALA A 89 14.52 14.95 15.63
N HIS A 90 14.80 16.20 15.24
CA HIS A 90 16.01 16.53 14.48
C HIS A 90 17.30 16.29 15.29
N VAL A 91 17.31 16.65 16.58
CA VAL A 91 18.48 16.46 17.45
C VAL A 91 18.79 14.97 17.65
N LEU A 92 17.77 14.16 17.91
CA LEU A 92 17.89 12.72 18.10
C LEU A 92 18.32 12.01 16.81
N ALA A 93 17.75 12.41 15.67
CA ALA A 93 18.14 11.87 14.36
C ALA A 93 19.61 12.16 14.02
N ALA A 94 20.09 13.37 14.34
CA ALA A 94 21.49 13.74 14.17
C ALA A 94 22.44 12.96 15.11
N ALA A 95 21.94 12.53 16.27
CA ALA A 95 22.67 11.68 17.20
C ALA A 95 22.55 10.18 16.90
N GLY A 96 21.92 9.78 15.79
CA GLY A 96 21.75 8.38 15.41
C GLY A 96 20.63 7.62 16.15
N ARG A 97 19.84 8.29 17.00
CA ARG A 97 18.72 7.69 17.75
C ARG A 97 17.44 7.74 16.90
N THR A 98 17.45 7.05 15.76
CA THR A 98 16.43 7.19 14.70
C THR A 98 15.01 6.79 15.16
N SER A 99 14.85 5.67 15.87
CA SER A 99 13.52 5.23 16.35
C SER A 99 12.92 6.20 17.36
N GLU A 100 13.75 6.78 18.25
CA GLU A 100 13.30 7.82 19.18
C GLU A 100 12.92 9.10 18.44
N ALA A 101 13.75 9.52 17.48
CA ALA A 101 13.46 10.67 16.63
C ALA A 101 12.12 10.52 15.90
N ALA A 102 11.83 9.33 15.36
CA ALA A 102 10.56 9.03 14.70
C ALA A 102 9.37 9.23 15.65
N ARG A 103 9.46 8.71 16.89
CA ARG A 103 8.43 8.92 17.91
C ARG A 103 8.23 10.39 18.26
N ARG A 104 9.30 11.18 18.38
CA ARG A 104 9.17 12.63 18.65
C ARG A 104 8.56 13.38 17.46
N ALA A 105 8.92 13.02 16.23
CA ALA A 105 8.32 13.62 15.04
C ALA A 105 6.81 13.30 14.92
N TRP A 106 6.40 12.07 15.24
CA TRP A 106 4.99 11.70 15.30
C TRP A 106 4.25 12.49 16.39
N ALA A 107 4.79 12.55 17.61
CA ALA A 107 4.18 13.32 18.70
C ALA A 107 4.00 14.80 18.32
N ALA A 108 4.99 15.38 17.63
CA ALA A 108 4.89 16.73 17.10
C ALA A 108 3.77 16.89 16.05
N MET A 109 3.64 15.93 15.13
CA MET A 109 2.55 15.91 14.14
C MET A 109 1.18 15.91 14.83
N THR A 110 0.95 14.97 15.76
CA THR A 110 -0.30 14.87 16.52
C THR A 110 -0.57 16.14 17.34
N GLY A 111 0.48 16.70 17.95
CA GLY A 111 0.40 17.94 18.72
C GLY A 111 -0.01 19.15 17.87
N PHE A 112 0.61 19.35 16.70
CA PHE A 112 0.22 20.42 15.78
C PHE A 112 -1.16 20.20 15.17
N GLY A 113 -1.54 18.94 14.88
CA GLY A 113 -2.87 18.59 14.40
C GLY A 113 -3.96 18.96 15.41
N SER A 114 -3.73 18.68 16.70
CA SER A 114 -4.65 19.05 17.79
C SER A 114 -4.82 20.57 17.94
N LEU A 115 -3.83 21.34 17.49
CA LEU A 115 -3.85 22.81 17.47
C LEU A 115 -4.34 23.38 16.14
N GLN A 116 -4.78 22.54 15.19
CA GLN A 116 -5.18 22.92 13.83
C GLN A 116 -4.07 23.64 13.02
N ASP A 117 -2.80 23.47 13.38
CA ASP A 117 -1.65 23.93 12.58
C ASP A 117 -1.27 22.85 11.56
N HIS A 118 -2.14 22.67 10.55
CA HIS A 118 -2.00 21.62 9.54
C HIS A 118 -0.68 21.70 8.78
N ARG A 119 -0.13 22.92 8.57
CA ARG A 119 1.14 23.10 7.86
C ARG A 119 2.31 22.49 8.63
N ARG A 120 2.37 22.69 9.95
CA ARG A 120 3.44 22.10 10.77
C ARG A 120 3.18 20.62 11.04
N ALA A 121 1.92 20.21 11.18
CA ALA A 121 1.55 18.81 11.27
C ALA A 121 2.04 18.04 10.04
N ASP A 122 1.77 18.53 8.83
CA ASP A 122 2.25 17.94 7.58
C ASP A 122 3.77 17.77 7.53
N ALA A 123 4.50 18.84 7.88
CA ALA A 123 5.96 18.80 7.89
C ALA A 123 6.51 17.79 8.92
N ALA A 124 5.89 17.70 10.10
CA ALA A 124 6.26 16.74 11.13
C ALA A 124 5.92 15.30 10.73
N GLY A 125 4.77 15.07 10.08
CA GLY A 125 4.37 13.77 9.55
C GLY A 125 5.34 13.26 8.48
N VAL A 126 5.68 14.09 7.49
CA VAL A 126 6.71 13.72 6.48
C VAL A 126 8.06 13.42 7.14
N HIS A 127 8.43 14.18 8.18
CA HIS A 127 9.67 13.90 8.90
C HIS A 127 9.62 12.55 9.64
N ALA A 128 8.51 12.25 10.31
CA ALA A 128 8.27 10.97 10.99
C ALA A 128 8.35 9.81 10.01
N ALA A 129 7.65 9.89 8.88
CA ALA A 129 7.66 8.87 7.82
C ALA A 129 9.09 8.52 7.36
N ARG A 130 9.91 9.54 7.06
CA ARG A 130 11.31 9.33 6.64
C ARG A 130 12.15 8.67 7.73
N LEU A 131 11.93 9.02 8.99
CA LEU A 131 12.65 8.43 10.11
C LEU A 131 12.22 6.99 10.37
N ILE A 132 10.94 6.67 10.24
CA ILE A 132 10.41 5.30 10.33
C ILE A 132 11.05 4.41 9.26
N VAL A 133 11.06 4.85 8.00
CA VAL A 133 11.68 4.10 6.90
C VAL A 133 13.17 3.90 7.15
N ARG A 134 13.88 4.95 7.61
CA ARG A 134 15.31 4.87 7.91
C ARG A 134 15.64 3.92 9.07
N ASP A 135 14.77 3.84 10.07
CA ASP A 135 14.96 3.03 11.28
C ASP A 135 14.65 1.55 11.05
N ALA A 136 13.46 1.28 10.51
CA ALA A 136 12.92 -0.08 10.40
C ALA A 136 13.24 -0.73 9.05
N GLY A 137 13.63 0.07 8.04
CA GLY A 137 13.70 -0.33 6.65
C GLY A 137 12.31 -0.33 5.98
N PRO A 138 12.25 -0.35 4.63
CA PRO A 138 11.00 -0.24 3.87
C PRO A 138 9.92 -1.23 4.30
N ARG A 139 10.27 -2.52 4.44
CA ARG A 139 9.31 -3.60 4.74
C ARG A 139 8.62 -3.45 6.11
N LYS A 140 9.38 -3.09 7.15
CA LYS A 140 8.84 -2.93 8.51
C LYS A 140 8.19 -1.55 8.72
N ALA A 141 8.36 -0.61 7.78
CA ALA A 141 7.76 0.71 7.82
C ALA A 141 6.30 0.75 7.33
N LEU A 142 5.81 -0.29 6.63
CA LEU A 142 4.49 -0.29 6.00
C LEU A 142 3.34 0.03 6.97
N LEU A 143 3.23 -0.73 8.07
CA LEU A 143 2.15 -0.52 9.04
C LEU A 143 2.24 0.85 9.73
N PRO A 144 3.41 1.28 10.28
CA PRO A 144 3.54 2.63 10.84
C PRO A 144 3.26 3.75 9.83
N LEU A 145 3.61 3.60 8.55
CA LEU A 145 3.32 4.59 7.52
C LEU A 145 1.82 4.70 7.23
N ARG A 146 1.08 3.58 7.20
CA ARG A 146 -0.38 3.57 7.06
C ARG A 146 -1.08 4.23 8.24
N GLU A 147 -0.67 3.90 9.46
CA GLU A 147 -1.18 4.52 10.69
C GLU A 147 -0.91 6.03 10.74
N LEU A 148 0.27 6.46 10.28
CA LEU A 148 0.64 7.86 10.19
C LEU A 148 -0.24 8.58 9.17
N LEU A 149 -0.40 8.01 7.97
CA LEU A 149 -1.19 8.57 6.88
C LEU A 149 -2.67 8.75 7.29
N ALA A 150 -3.23 7.78 8.02
CA ALA A 150 -4.61 7.84 8.53
C ALA A 150 -4.85 9.00 9.53
N GLN A 151 -3.80 9.52 10.17
CA GLN A 151 -3.87 10.65 11.09
C GLN A 151 -3.61 12.01 10.40
N MET A 152 -3.25 12.01 9.12
CA MET A 152 -2.99 13.22 8.35
C MET A 152 -4.23 13.68 7.58
N PRO A 153 -4.45 15.00 7.41
CA PRO A 153 -5.53 15.49 6.57
C PRO A 153 -5.38 15.02 5.11
N PRO A 154 -6.42 14.43 4.50
CA PRO A 154 -6.36 13.97 3.11
C PRO A 154 -6.18 15.16 2.16
N GLY A 155 -5.44 14.95 1.06
CA GLY A 155 -5.20 15.96 0.02
C GLY A 155 -4.09 16.99 0.32
N GLY A 156 -3.47 16.96 1.51
CA GLY A 156 -2.31 17.80 1.84
C GLY A 156 -1.01 17.39 1.14
N ASP A 157 -0.06 18.33 0.97
CA ASP A 157 1.26 18.03 0.40
C ASP A 157 2.05 17.04 1.28
N GLY A 158 1.86 17.11 2.60
CA GLY A 158 2.44 16.15 3.53
C GLY A 158 1.87 14.75 3.34
N HIS A 159 0.54 14.63 3.24
CA HIS A 159 -0.16 13.37 3.02
C HIS A 159 0.32 12.70 1.72
N ARG A 160 0.39 13.44 0.60
CA ARG A 160 0.88 12.89 -0.68
C ARG A 160 2.31 12.35 -0.57
N ARG A 161 3.22 13.07 0.08
CA ARG A 161 4.61 12.62 0.27
C ARG A 161 4.73 11.40 1.16
N VAL A 162 3.88 11.26 2.18
CA VAL A 162 3.86 10.05 3.02
C VAL A 162 3.28 8.87 2.23
N ALA A 163 2.24 9.09 1.41
CA ALA A 163 1.70 8.08 0.51
C ALA A 163 2.75 7.61 -0.53
N GLU A 164 3.53 8.53 -1.11
CA GLU A 164 4.65 8.20 -2.01
C GLU A 164 5.72 7.35 -1.30
N LEU A 165 6.06 7.68 -0.04
CA LEU A 165 7.00 6.89 0.76
C LEU A 165 6.45 5.50 1.11
N LEU A 166 5.13 5.39 1.34
CA LEU A 166 4.46 4.10 1.53
C LEU A 166 4.53 3.26 0.25
N ALA A 167 4.17 3.84 -0.90
CA ALA A 167 4.25 3.16 -2.19
C ALA A 167 5.69 2.74 -2.55
N ASP A 168 6.69 3.58 -2.29
CA ASP A 168 8.11 3.23 -2.44
C ASP A 168 8.52 2.09 -1.49
N ALA A 169 8.00 2.10 -0.27
CA ALA A 169 8.26 1.03 0.69
C ALA A 169 7.57 -0.31 0.34
N GLU A 170 6.46 -0.24 -0.40
CA GLU A 170 5.75 -1.39 -0.96
C GLU A 170 6.46 -1.97 -2.21
N ARG A 171 7.30 -1.18 -2.90
CA ARG A 171 8.16 -1.69 -3.99
C ARG A 171 9.20 -2.68 -3.44
N ARG A 172 9.46 -3.79 -4.15
CA ARG A 172 10.50 -4.76 -3.77
C ARG A 172 11.75 -4.61 -4.67
N PRO A 173 12.75 -3.79 -4.32
CA PRO A 173 13.91 -3.53 -5.18
C PRO A 173 14.83 -4.75 -5.39
N ASP A 174 14.56 -5.89 -4.74
CA ASP A 174 15.27 -7.16 -4.92
C ASP A 174 14.73 -8.04 -6.07
N ARG A 175 13.64 -7.62 -6.74
CA ARG A 175 13.07 -8.31 -7.90
C ARG A 175 12.58 -7.29 -8.91
N ASP A 176 12.86 -7.49 -10.19
CA ASP A 176 12.14 -6.77 -11.24
C ASP A 176 10.65 -7.19 -11.17
N HIS A 177 9.73 -6.23 -11.19
CA HIS A 177 8.28 -6.48 -11.18
C HIS A 177 7.71 -6.35 -12.58
N ASP A 178 6.52 -6.92 -12.78
CA ASP A 178 5.81 -6.83 -14.05
C ASP A 178 6.64 -7.40 -15.23
N ILE A 179 7.43 -8.43 -14.93
CA ILE A 179 8.26 -9.18 -15.88
C ILE A 179 7.83 -10.63 -15.96
N LEU A 180 8.03 -11.24 -17.14
CA LEU A 180 7.84 -12.67 -17.31
C LEU A 180 9.11 -13.43 -16.90
N VAL A 181 9.02 -14.24 -15.84
CA VAL A 181 10.09 -15.14 -15.41
C VAL A 181 9.69 -16.57 -15.72
N THR A 182 10.54 -17.30 -16.44
CA THR A 182 10.39 -18.75 -16.68
C THR A 182 11.54 -19.48 -16.02
N ASP A 183 11.24 -20.40 -15.12
CA ASP A 183 12.22 -21.31 -14.54
C ASP A 183 12.61 -22.37 -15.59
N PRO A 184 13.89 -22.52 -15.96
CA PRO A 184 14.32 -23.55 -16.91
C PRO A 184 14.07 -24.98 -16.41
N ASP A 185 14.02 -25.19 -15.09
CA ASP A 185 13.76 -26.49 -14.45
C ASP A 185 12.28 -26.68 -14.08
N GLY A 186 11.46 -25.63 -14.22
CA GLY A 186 10.01 -25.67 -14.03
C GLY A 186 9.28 -26.41 -15.16
N ALA A 187 7.97 -26.62 -15.00
CA ALA A 187 7.13 -27.34 -15.95
C ALA A 187 7.09 -26.61 -17.32
N PRO A 188 7.71 -27.15 -18.39
CA PRO A 188 7.85 -26.40 -19.64
C PRO A 188 6.61 -26.46 -20.53
N TRP A 189 5.78 -27.50 -20.38
CA TRP A 189 4.55 -27.75 -21.13
C TRP A 189 3.67 -28.79 -20.40
N GLY A 190 2.46 -29.02 -20.92
CA GLY A 190 1.53 -30.03 -20.41
C GLY A 190 0.52 -29.49 -19.42
N ARG A 191 -0.26 -30.38 -18.79
CA ARG A 191 -1.40 -30.00 -17.94
C ARG A 191 -1.00 -29.14 -16.74
N LEU A 192 0.09 -29.49 -16.07
CA LEU A 192 0.60 -28.72 -14.95
C LEU A 192 1.05 -27.32 -15.39
N ALA A 193 1.78 -27.20 -16.50
CA ALA A 193 2.19 -25.90 -17.04
C ALA A 193 0.96 -25.04 -17.42
N ALA A 194 -0.04 -25.62 -18.10
CA ALA A 194 -1.28 -24.91 -18.42
C ALA A 194 -2.02 -24.42 -17.16
N ALA A 195 -2.11 -25.25 -16.13
CA ALA A 195 -2.71 -24.88 -14.86
C ALA A 195 -1.90 -23.83 -14.09
N LEU A 196 -0.57 -23.92 -14.10
CA LEU A 196 0.31 -22.89 -13.53
C LEU A 196 0.17 -21.54 -14.26
N ALA A 197 -0.02 -21.57 -15.59
CA ALA A 197 -0.21 -20.37 -16.40
C ALA A 197 -1.50 -19.59 -16.05
N VAL A 198 -2.49 -20.22 -15.42
CA VAL A 198 -3.68 -19.54 -14.84
C VAL A 198 -3.26 -18.62 -13.68
N GLY A 199 -2.22 -18.97 -12.93
CA GLY A 199 -1.66 -18.14 -11.86
C GLY A 199 -0.69 -17.05 -12.33
N ALA A 200 -0.43 -16.94 -13.63
CA ALA A 200 0.68 -16.15 -14.15
C ALA A 200 0.53 -14.63 -13.94
N HIS A 201 -0.70 -14.11 -13.84
CA HIS A 201 -0.94 -12.69 -13.52
C HIS A 201 -0.21 -12.24 -12.26
N LEU A 202 -0.33 -13.02 -11.18
CA LEU A 202 0.32 -12.70 -9.92
C LEU A 202 1.82 -13.02 -9.95
N ALA A 203 2.23 -14.05 -10.70
CA ALA A 203 3.64 -14.40 -10.88
C ALA A 203 4.42 -13.26 -11.56
N VAL A 204 3.87 -12.72 -12.65
CA VAL A 204 4.42 -11.56 -13.37
C VAL A 204 4.49 -10.34 -12.47
N GLY A 205 3.38 -10.00 -11.80
CA GLY A 205 3.33 -8.84 -10.89
C GLY A 205 4.30 -8.92 -9.71
N ASN A 206 4.71 -10.14 -9.32
CA ASN A 206 5.65 -10.39 -8.23
C ASN A 206 7.09 -10.68 -8.70
N GLY A 207 7.33 -10.79 -10.00
CA GLY A 207 8.64 -11.13 -10.55
C GLY A 207 9.11 -12.53 -10.18
N VAL A 208 8.20 -13.52 -10.13
CA VAL A 208 8.53 -14.92 -9.83
C VAL A 208 8.23 -15.82 -11.01
N ALA A 209 8.88 -16.98 -11.07
CA ALA A 209 8.65 -17.96 -12.13
C ALA A 209 7.17 -18.33 -12.22
N TRP A 210 6.60 -18.34 -13.43
CA TRP A 210 5.21 -18.75 -13.62
C TRP A 210 5.03 -20.27 -13.62
N ASN A 211 6.07 -21.04 -13.96
CA ASN A 211 6.02 -22.47 -14.25
C ASN A 211 6.60 -23.39 -13.17
N ALA A 212 6.84 -22.89 -11.96
CA ALA A 212 7.36 -23.68 -10.84
C ALA A 212 6.35 -23.75 -9.69
N LEU A 213 6.19 -24.93 -9.09
CA LEU A 213 5.34 -25.13 -7.91
C LEU A 213 5.95 -24.56 -6.63
N THR A 214 7.27 -24.51 -6.57
CA THR A 214 8.05 -23.98 -5.44
C THR A 214 8.95 -22.86 -5.95
N ASP A 215 9.37 -21.99 -5.06
CA ASP A 215 10.54 -21.14 -5.26
C ASP A 215 11.40 -21.15 -3.97
N ASP A 216 12.55 -20.46 -3.96
CA ASP A 216 13.44 -20.40 -2.79
C ASP A 216 12.87 -19.54 -1.63
N GLY A 217 11.61 -19.11 -1.72
CA GLY A 217 10.94 -18.26 -0.75
C GLY A 217 10.36 -19.02 0.44
N ASN A 218 10.32 -18.35 1.60
CA ASN A 218 9.45 -18.72 2.71
C ASN A 218 8.29 -17.71 2.76
N ASP A 219 7.10 -18.15 2.39
CA ASP A 219 5.92 -17.28 2.27
C ASP A 219 5.10 -17.15 3.57
N ARG A 220 5.58 -17.68 4.70
CA ARG A 220 4.85 -17.60 5.99
C ARG A 220 4.54 -16.17 6.41
N GLU A 221 5.51 -15.27 6.32
CA GLU A 221 5.29 -13.86 6.68
C GLU A 221 4.23 -13.18 5.78
N LEU A 222 4.17 -13.56 4.51
CA LEU A 222 3.16 -13.05 3.56
C LEU A 222 1.78 -13.62 3.87
N LEU A 223 1.69 -14.93 4.12
CA LEU A 223 0.44 -15.62 4.44
C LEU A 223 -0.15 -15.12 5.77
N GLU A 224 0.68 -14.94 6.80
CA GLU A 224 0.23 -14.39 8.08
C GLU A 224 -0.24 -12.93 7.92
N ARG A 225 0.56 -12.09 7.25
CA ARG A 225 0.27 -10.64 7.13
C ARG A 225 -0.93 -10.33 6.23
N ASP A 226 -0.99 -10.93 5.04
CA ASP A 226 -1.94 -10.53 3.99
C ASP A 226 -3.22 -11.39 3.97
N TRP A 227 -3.16 -12.58 4.58
CA TRP A 227 -4.27 -13.53 4.58
C TRP A 227 -4.69 -14.01 5.97
N GLY A 228 -3.91 -13.71 7.03
CA GLY A 228 -4.17 -14.20 8.38
C GLY A 228 -3.99 -15.72 8.51
N ILE A 229 -3.25 -16.36 7.59
CA ILE A 229 -3.01 -17.80 7.59
C ILE A 229 -1.76 -18.09 8.40
N THR A 230 -1.92 -18.86 9.48
CA THR A 230 -0.82 -19.22 10.39
C THR A 230 -0.55 -20.73 10.46
N ASP A 231 -1.45 -21.55 9.92
CA ASP A 231 -1.37 -23.01 9.99
C ASP A 231 -2.00 -23.71 8.76
N THR A 232 -1.85 -25.04 8.69
CA THR A 232 -2.39 -25.87 7.60
C THR A 232 -3.92 -25.81 7.50
N ALA A 233 -4.64 -25.66 8.62
CA ALA A 233 -6.10 -25.67 8.61
C ALA A 233 -6.66 -24.39 8.00
N SER A 234 -6.18 -23.23 8.46
CA SER A 234 -6.50 -21.91 7.90
C SER A 234 -6.07 -21.78 6.44
N TRP A 235 -4.92 -22.34 6.07
CA TRP A 235 -4.50 -22.43 4.67
C TRP A 235 -5.50 -23.23 3.82
N ARG A 236 -5.91 -24.41 4.28
CA ARG A 236 -6.83 -25.28 3.54
C ARG A 236 -8.20 -24.63 3.36
N GLU A 237 -8.73 -24.02 4.41
CA GLU A 237 -9.98 -23.28 4.35
C GLU A 237 -9.92 -22.15 3.31
N GLN A 238 -8.83 -21.39 3.29
CA GLN A 238 -8.66 -20.31 2.31
C GLN A 238 -8.46 -20.84 0.88
N MET A 239 -7.74 -21.95 0.72
CA MET A 239 -7.55 -22.63 -0.56
C MET A 239 -8.90 -23.11 -1.13
N ASP A 240 -9.74 -23.75 -0.31
CA ASP A 240 -11.07 -24.22 -0.71
C ASP A 240 -11.98 -23.05 -1.10
N ARG A 241 -11.97 -21.94 -0.34
CA ARG A 241 -12.70 -20.71 -0.71
C ARG A 241 -12.31 -20.17 -2.08
N LEU A 242 -11.00 -20.15 -2.39
CA LEU A 242 -10.51 -19.67 -3.68
C LEU A 242 -10.88 -20.62 -4.82
N LEU A 243 -10.78 -21.94 -4.59
CA LEU A 243 -11.24 -22.91 -5.57
C LEU A 243 -12.73 -22.75 -5.84
N ASP A 244 -13.55 -22.56 -4.80
CA ASP A 244 -15.00 -22.38 -4.90
C ASP A 244 -15.43 -20.99 -5.38
N ALA A 245 -14.48 -20.12 -5.74
CA ALA A 245 -14.71 -18.74 -6.16
C ALA A 245 -15.55 -17.92 -5.16
N ASN A 246 -15.38 -18.20 -3.87
CA ASN A 246 -16.09 -17.60 -2.75
C ASN A 246 -15.22 -16.59 -1.98
N ASN A 247 -14.12 -16.11 -2.58
CA ASN A 247 -13.24 -15.13 -1.96
C ASN A 247 -13.60 -13.68 -2.37
N SER A 248 -14.41 -13.50 -3.41
CA SER A 248 -14.98 -12.21 -3.82
C SER A 248 -16.45 -12.11 -3.43
N ASP A 249 -17.01 -10.89 -3.39
CA ASP A 249 -18.43 -10.69 -3.08
C ASP A 249 -19.30 -11.42 -4.12
N PRO A 250 -20.17 -12.38 -3.71
CA PRO A 250 -21.03 -13.11 -4.64
C PRO A 250 -22.00 -12.23 -5.42
N ALA A 251 -22.30 -11.01 -4.94
CA ALA A 251 -23.12 -10.04 -5.66
C ALA A 251 -22.50 -9.65 -7.01
N ILE A 252 -21.17 -9.65 -7.14
CA ILE A 252 -20.50 -9.29 -8.39
C ILE A 252 -20.85 -10.27 -9.51
N GLN A 253 -20.65 -11.58 -9.26
CA GLN A 253 -20.99 -12.58 -10.28
C GLN A 253 -22.50 -12.61 -10.52
N MET A 254 -23.32 -12.48 -9.47
CA MET A 254 -24.78 -12.39 -9.63
C MET A 254 -25.17 -11.28 -10.61
N VAL A 255 -24.60 -10.07 -10.48
CA VAL A 255 -24.86 -8.95 -11.40
C VAL A 255 -24.51 -9.32 -12.84
N LEU A 256 -23.34 -9.94 -13.06
CA LEU A 256 -22.91 -10.40 -14.38
C LEU A 256 -23.85 -11.48 -14.95
N ASP A 257 -24.30 -12.43 -14.12
CA ASP A 257 -25.21 -13.51 -14.53
C ASP A 257 -26.59 -12.99 -14.95
N ARG A 258 -26.97 -11.78 -14.54
CA ARG A 258 -28.22 -11.14 -14.98
C ARG A 258 -28.11 -10.51 -16.37
N ARG A 259 -26.90 -10.42 -16.93
CA ARG A 259 -26.67 -9.84 -18.26
C ARG A 259 -26.93 -10.87 -19.36
N GLY A 260 -28.11 -10.80 -19.98
CA GLY A 260 -28.40 -11.58 -21.18
C GLY A 260 -27.56 -11.13 -22.38
N ARG A 261 -27.40 -12.00 -23.38
CA ARG A 261 -26.70 -11.65 -24.63
C ARG A 261 -27.44 -10.51 -25.37
N GLY A 262 -26.69 -9.48 -25.77
CA GLY A 262 -27.24 -8.33 -26.51
C GLY A 262 -28.14 -7.40 -25.70
N THR A 263 -28.13 -7.53 -24.37
CA THR A 263 -28.97 -6.71 -23.48
C THR A 263 -28.39 -5.31 -23.35
N ASP A 264 -29.21 -4.27 -23.53
CA ASP A 264 -28.82 -2.89 -23.23
C ASP A 264 -28.72 -2.64 -21.71
N GLU A 265 -28.08 -1.53 -21.32
CA GLU A 265 -27.86 -1.18 -19.92
C GLU A 265 -29.15 -1.08 -19.10
N ARG A 266 -30.22 -0.52 -19.66
CA ARG A 266 -31.48 -0.36 -18.93
C ARG A 266 -32.12 -1.72 -18.68
N THR A 267 -32.16 -2.57 -19.70
CA THR A 267 -32.73 -3.91 -19.59
C THR A 267 -31.91 -4.77 -18.62
N TRP A 268 -30.58 -4.63 -18.59
CA TRP A 268 -29.73 -5.32 -17.62
C TRP A 268 -30.00 -4.86 -16.19
N ARG A 269 -30.05 -3.54 -15.93
CA ARG A 269 -30.39 -3.00 -14.61
C ARG A 269 -31.78 -3.44 -14.12
N SER A 270 -32.76 -3.48 -15.02
CA SER A 270 -34.09 -4.02 -14.70
C SER A 270 -34.06 -5.50 -14.34
N ALA A 271 -33.24 -6.31 -15.02
CA ALA A 271 -33.09 -7.74 -14.68
C ALA A 271 -32.43 -7.95 -13.31
N ILE A 272 -31.47 -7.10 -12.93
CA ILE A 272 -30.87 -7.10 -11.59
C ILE A 272 -31.93 -6.78 -10.53
N ALA A 273 -32.67 -5.67 -10.71
CA ALA A 273 -33.69 -5.26 -9.78
C ALA A 273 -34.80 -6.31 -9.62
N ALA A 274 -35.28 -6.90 -10.72
CA ALA A 274 -36.28 -7.96 -10.69
C ALA A 274 -35.80 -9.19 -9.91
N TRP A 275 -34.56 -9.63 -10.13
CA TRP A 275 -33.98 -10.76 -9.41
C TRP A 275 -33.88 -10.51 -7.89
N CYS A 276 -33.57 -9.26 -7.51
CA CYS A 276 -33.53 -8.84 -6.11
C CYS A 276 -34.92 -8.77 -5.48
N GLU A 277 -35.92 -8.26 -6.20
CA GLU A 277 -37.31 -8.20 -5.76
C GLU A 277 -37.88 -9.60 -5.51
N GLU A 278 -37.59 -10.56 -6.39
CA GLU A 278 -37.99 -11.98 -6.23
C GLU A 278 -37.42 -12.65 -4.97
N ARG A 279 -36.36 -12.09 -4.38
CA ARG A 279 -35.64 -12.64 -3.22
C ARG A 279 -35.79 -11.79 -1.98
N ASP A 280 -36.71 -10.82 -1.99
CA ASP A 280 -36.96 -9.89 -0.89
C ASP A 280 -35.68 -9.17 -0.41
N ILE A 281 -34.76 -8.87 -1.34
CA ILE A 281 -33.53 -8.15 -1.02
C ILE A 281 -33.86 -6.70 -0.64
N GLY A 282 -33.24 -6.20 0.42
CA GLY A 282 -33.47 -4.86 0.93
C GLY A 282 -33.17 -3.76 -0.10
N ARG A 283 -33.99 -2.70 -0.12
CA ARG A 283 -33.91 -1.60 -1.11
C ARG A 283 -32.55 -0.93 -1.22
N GLU A 284 -31.80 -0.87 -0.12
CA GLU A 284 -30.43 -0.33 -0.10
C GLU A 284 -29.47 -1.21 -0.89
N THR A 285 -29.42 -2.51 -0.57
CA THR A 285 -28.64 -3.51 -1.32
C THR A 285 -29.03 -3.55 -2.79
N VAL A 286 -30.32 -3.44 -3.13
CA VAL A 286 -30.76 -3.36 -4.54
C VAL A 286 -30.12 -2.16 -5.25
N ARG A 287 -30.04 -1.00 -4.60
CA ARG A 287 -29.40 0.18 -5.17
C ARG A 287 -27.91 -0.07 -5.41
N GLU A 288 -27.22 -0.65 -4.43
CA GLU A 288 -25.78 -0.96 -4.50
C GLU A 288 -25.47 -1.92 -5.66
N VAL A 289 -26.21 -3.01 -5.82
CA VAL A 289 -25.97 -3.98 -6.91
C VAL A 289 -26.35 -3.42 -8.29
N VAL A 290 -27.33 -2.51 -8.36
CA VAL A 290 -27.64 -1.79 -9.60
C VAL A 290 -26.53 -0.80 -9.94
N GLU A 291 -25.98 -0.08 -8.96
CA GLU A 291 -24.84 0.83 -9.14
C GLU A 291 -23.57 0.08 -9.56
N LEU A 292 -23.35 -1.13 -9.03
CA LEU A 292 -22.26 -2.03 -9.42
C LEU A 292 -22.26 -2.32 -10.93
N SER A 293 -23.43 -2.47 -11.56
CA SER A 293 -23.51 -2.64 -13.03
C SER A 293 -22.90 -1.44 -13.78
N GLY A 294 -23.10 -0.21 -13.29
CA GLY A 294 -22.50 0.99 -13.84
C GLY A 294 -20.98 1.02 -13.67
N THR A 295 -20.48 0.57 -12.51
CA THR A 295 -19.04 0.41 -12.26
C THR A 295 -18.42 -0.61 -13.21
N ILE A 296 -19.07 -1.76 -13.43
CA ILE A 296 -18.62 -2.78 -14.40
C ILE A 296 -18.54 -2.19 -15.81
N LEU A 297 -19.56 -1.45 -16.26
CA LEU A 297 -19.56 -0.81 -17.58
C LEU A 297 -18.41 0.18 -17.74
N ARG A 298 -18.06 0.93 -16.69
CA ARG A 298 -16.89 1.84 -16.70
C ARG A 298 -15.60 1.07 -16.90
N TYR A 299 -15.37 -0.02 -16.16
CA TYR A 299 -14.19 -0.86 -16.33
C TYR A 299 -14.14 -1.52 -17.71
N GLU A 300 -15.24 -2.09 -18.19
CA GLU A 300 -15.27 -2.69 -19.53
C GLU A 300 -15.00 -1.65 -20.63
N SER A 301 -15.50 -0.43 -20.47
CA SER A 301 -15.18 0.67 -21.38
C SER A 301 -13.68 0.98 -21.37
N ARG A 302 -13.07 1.01 -20.19
CA ARG A 302 -11.64 1.24 -20.04
C ARG A 302 -10.80 0.10 -20.61
N PHE A 303 -11.18 -1.15 -20.33
CA PHE A 303 -10.53 -2.34 -20.87
C PHE A 303 -10.54 -2.35 -22.40
N ARG A 304 -11.64 -1.95 -23.04
CA ARG A 304 -11.70 -1.81 -24.50
C ARG A 304 -10.79 -0.69 -25.02
N ALA A 305 -10.72 0.44 -24.31
CA ALA A 305 -9.84 1.54 -24.69
C ALA A 305 -8.35 1.17 -24.60
N ASP A 306 -7.98 0.35 -23.62
CA ASP A 306 -6.59 -0.02 -23.35
C ASP A 306 -6.14 -1.35 -24.00
N GLY A 307 -7.04 -2.01 -24.74
CA GLY A 307 -6.78 -3.24 -25.50
C GLY A 307 -6.94 -4.55 -24.72
N LEU A 308 -7.40 -4.50 -23.47
CA LEU A 308 -7.65 -5.69 -22.64
C LEU A 308 -8.89 -6.48 -23.08
N LEU A 309 -9.87 -5.78 -23.66
CA LEU A 309 -11.04 -6.38 -24.33
C LEU A 309 -11.07 -5.96 -25.80
N PRO A 310 -11.56 -6.84 -26.71
CA PRO A 310 -11.83 -6.44 -28.08
C PRO A 310 -12.98 -5.42 -28.15
N PRO A 311 -13.15 -4.70 -29.27
CA PRO A 311 -14.32 -3.85 -29.49
C PRO A 311 -15.62 -4.66 -29.28
N GLY A 312 -16.52 -4.15 -28.44
CA GLY A 312 -17.75 -4.84 -28.05
C GLY A 312 -17.59 -6.04 -27.10
N GLY A 313 -16.36 -6.35 -26.69
CA GLY A 313 -16.07 -7.38 -25.70
C GLY A 313 -16.62 -7.01 -24.32
N LEU A 314 -17.00 -8.03 -23.56
CA LEU A 314 -17.61 -7.95 -22.24
C LEU A 314 -16.98 -9.00 -21.31
N VAL A 315 -16.98 -8.75 -20.00
CA VAL A 315 -16.50 -9.71 -19.00
C VAL A 315 -17.67 -10.56 -18.51
N GLU A 316 -17.68 -11.86 -18.80
CA GLU A 316 -18.79 -12.74 -18.41
C GLU A 316 -18.66 -13.29 -16.97
N SER A 317 -17.46 -13.35 -16.42
CA SER A 317 -17.23 -13.82 -15.05
C SER A 317 -16.00 -13.18 -14.42
N VAL A 318 -16.02 -13.02 -13.09
CA VAL A 318 -14.87 -12.55 -12.28
C VAL A 318 -14.13 -13.68 -11.55
N TYR A 319 -14.58 -14.93 -11.68
CA TYR A 319 -13.99 -16.08 -10.97
C TYR A 319 -12.52 -16.32 -11.29
N GLY A 320 -12.04 -15.85 -12.44
CA GLY A 320 -10.65 -15.91 -12.84
C GLY A 320 -9.72 -15.26 -11.80
N TYR A 321 -10.20 -14.25 -11.09
CA TYR A 321 -9.43 -13.62 -10.01
C TYR A 321 -9.11 -14.60 -8.88
N ASP A 322 -10.11 -15.37 -8.45
CA ASP A 322 -9.97 -16.38 -7.41
C ASP A 322 -9.17 -17.58 -7.91
N PHE A 323 -9.41 -18.08 -9.13
CA PHE A 323 -8.66 -19.20 -9.70
C PHE A 323 -7.17 -18.88 -9.91
N GLY A 324 -6.84 -17.66 -10.38
CA GLY A 324 -5.45 -17.24 -10.50
C GLY A 324 -4.75 -17.13 -9.15
N ARG A 325 -5.47 -16.68 -8.10
CA ARG A 325 -4.94 -16.66 -6.73
C ARG A 325 -4.86 -18.05 -6.11
N ALA A 326 -5.77 -18.96 -6.42
CA ALA A 326 -5.73 -20.35 -5.98
C ALA A 326 -4.42 -21.03 -6.39
N VAL A 327 -3.97 -20.81 -7.63
CA VAL A 327 -2.67 -21.33 -8.10
C VAL A 327 -1.52 -20.81 -7.24
N ASN A 328 -1.50 -19.53 -6.89
CA ASN A 328 -0.44 -18.96 -6.07
C ASN A 328 -0.56 -19.34 -4.59
N MET A 329 -1.78 -19.50 -4.07
CA MET A 329 -2.04 -20.00 -2.72
C MET A 329 -1.52 -21.42 -2.53
N ALA A 330 -1.64 -22.28 -3.55
CA ALA A 330 -1.04 -23.61 -3.54
C ALA A 330 0.49 -23.55 -3.42
N ARG A 331 1.13 -22.66 -4.19
CA ARG A 331 2.59 -22.46 -4.16
C ARG A 331 3.06 -21.93 -2.81
N TRP A 332 2.41 -20.90 -2.28
CA TRP A 332 2.74 -20.35 -0.96
C TRP A 332 2.52 -21.36 0.17
N GLY A 333 1.48 -22.18 0.07
CA GLY A 333 1.21 -23.28 1.00
C GLY A 333 2.35 -24.29 1.04
N LEU A 334 2.86 -24.67 -0.13
CA LEU A 334 3.99 -25.58 -0.26
C LEU A 334 5.28 -24.97 0.30
N ASN A 335 5.62 -23.75 -0.13
CA ASN A 335 6.79 -23.00 0.34
C ASN A 335 6.79 -22.78 1.87
N SER A 336 5.59 -22.66 2.46
CA SER A 336 5.42 -22.44 3.91
C SER A 336 5.33 -23.75 4.72
N GLY A 337 5.31 -24.90 4.06
CA GLY A 337 5.15 -26.21 4.67
C GLY A 337 3.74 -26.48 5.22
N TYR A 338 2.72 -25.81 4.68
CA TYR A 338 1.32 -26.06 5.04
C TYR A 338 0.69 -27.21 4.25
N CYS A 339 1.24 -27.52 3.07
CA CYS A 339 0.90 -28.71 2.28
C CYS A 339 2.17 -29.33 1.67
N ASP A 340 2.04 -30.56 1.15
CA ASP A 340 3.09 -31.22 0.37
C ASP A 340 2.94 -30.95 -1.13
N ALA A 341 3.90 -31.42 -1.91
CA ALA A 341 3.95 -31.17 -3.36
C ALA A 341 2.76 -31.81 -4.10
N GLU A 342 2.27 -32.97 -3.65
CA GLU A 342 1.15 -33.67 -4.28
C GLU A 342 -0.16 -32.89 -4.11
N GLU A 343 -0.44 -32.43 -2.88
CA GLU A 343 -1.63 -31.62 -2.63
C GLU A 343 -1.54 -30.24 -3.32
N ALA A 344 -0.36 -29.62 -3.33
CA ALA A 344 -0.15 -28.36 -4.07
C ALA A 344 -0.42 -28.52 -5.57
N GLU A 345 0.14 -29.57 -6.20
CA GLU A 345 -0.10 -29.88 -7.61
C GLU A 345 -1.59 -30.10 -7.89
N LYS A 346 -2.26 -30.88 -7.05
CA LYS A 346 -3.70 -31.13 -7.16
C LYS A 346 -4.52 -29.84 -7.07
N CYS A 347 -4.19 -28.95 -6.14
CA CYS A 347 -4.84 -27.64 -6.01
C CYS A 347 -4.65 -26.79 -7.27
N VAL A 348 -3.43 -26.72 -7.81
CA VAL A 348 -3.13 -26.00 -9.06
C VAL A 348 -3.92 -26.58 -10.23
N LEU A 349 -3.90 -27.91 -10.41
CA LEU A 349 -4.65 -28.59 -11.48
C LEU A 349 -6.16 -28.35 -11.35
N THR A 350 -6.69 -28.33 -10.13
CA THR A 350 -8.11 -28.05 -9.87
C THR A 350 -8.46 -26.62 -10.25
N ALA A 351 -7.64 -25.64 -9.86
CA ALA A 351 -7.83 -24.24 -10.24
C ALA A 351 -7.79 -24.05 -11.77
N GLY A 352 -6.81 -24.68 -12.43
CA GLY A 352 -6.72 -24.67 -13.90
C GLY A 352 -7.94 -25.26 -14.57
N HIS A 353 -8.41 -26.42 -14.10
CA HIS A 353 -9.62 -27.06 -14.61
C HIS A 353 -10.86 -26.18 -14.47
N ARG A 354 -11.08 -25.58 -13.29
CA ARG A 354 -12.22 -24.67 -13.05
C ARG A 354 -12.14 -23.43 -13.94
N ALA A 355 -10.95 -22.86 -14.15
CA ALA A 355 -10.76 -21.75 -15.07
C ALA A 355 -11.15 -22.12 -16.51
N HIS A 356 -10.71 -23.28 -17.01
CA HIS A 356 -11.05 -23.76 -18.36
C HIS A 356 -12.55 -24.06 -18.55
N GLN A 357 -13.29 -24.37 -17.49
CA GLN A 357 -14.75 -24.54 -17.57
C GLN A 357 -15.51 -23.21 -17.69
N VAL A 358 -14.97 -22.13 -17.11
CA VAL A 358 -15.65 -20.83 -17.05
C VAL A 358 -15.29 -19.94 -18.24
N TYR A 359 -14.03 -19.98 -18.69
CA TYR A 359 -13.53 -19.06 -19.70
C TYR A 359 -13.24 -19.76 -21.03
N PRO A 360 -13.48 -19.09 -22.18
CA PRO A 360 -13.21 -19.65 -23.51
C PRO A 360 -11.80 -19.36 -24.05
N SER A 361 -11.03 -18.44 -23.44
CA SER A 361 -9.70 -18.06 -23.90
C SER A 361 -8.86 -17.42 -22.79
N TRP A 362 -7.54 -17.29 -23.01
CA TRP A 362 -6.63 -16.56 -22.12
C TRP A 362 -7.04 -15.11 -21.93
N GLU A 363 -7.45 -14.42 -23.00
CA GLU A 363 -7.89 -13.02 -22.95
C GLU A 363 -9.17 -12.86 -22.14
N SER A 364 -10.14 -13.77 -22.32
CA SER A 364 -11.37 -13.76 -21.54
C SER A 364 -11.11 -14.06 -20.05
N PHE A 365 -10.23 -15.01 -19.75
CA PHE A 365 -9.78 -15.29 -18.39
C PHE A 365 -9.09 -14.06 -17.77
N SER A 366 -8.19 -13.42 -18.52
CA SER A 366 -7.49 -12.23 -18.09
C SER A 366 -8.44 -11.08 -17.78
N ALA A 367 -9.46 -10.85 -18.62
CA ALA A 367 -10.44 -9.80 -18.38
C ALA A 367 -11.27 -10.06 -17.11
N GLY A 368 -11.62 -11.33 -16.86
CA GLY A 368 -12.26 -11.75 -15.61
C GLY A 368 -11.37 -11.56 -14.38
N TYR A 369 -10.10 -11.96 -14.48
CA TYR A 369 -9.11 -11.76 -13.42
C TYR A 369 -8.95 -10.28 -13.07
N VAL A 370 -8.75 -9.42 -14.08
CA VAL A 370 -8.51 -7.99 -13.86
C VAL A 370 -9.78 -7.33 -13.31
N LEU A 371 -10.97 -7.60 -13.86
CA LEU A 371 -12.20 -7.03 -13.33
C LEU A 371 -12.44 -7.43 -11.87
N GLY A 372 -12.27 -8.72 -11.53
CA GLY A 372 -12.43 -9.20 -10.16
C GLY A 372 -11.48 -8.51 -9.19
N ARG A 373 -10.23 -8.27 -9.61
CA ARG A 373 -9.27 -7.49 -8.82
C ARG A 373 -9.68 -6.03 -8.65
N MET A 374 -10.12 -5.39 -9.72
CA MET A 374 -10.47 -3.96 -9.71
C MET A 374 -11.67 -3.67 -8.82
N LEU A 375 -12.70 -4.52 -8.89
CA LEU A 375 -13.90 -4.39 -8.05
C LEU A 375 -13.62 -4.62 -6.56
N ARG A 376 -12.45 -5.18 -6.22
CA ARG A 376 -12.04 -5.39 -4.84
C ARG A 376 -11.13 -4.29 -4.29
N PHE A 377 -10.35 -3.61 -5.12
CA PHE A 377 -9.23 -2.77 -4.65
C PHE A 377 -9.07 -1.41 -5.32
N ASP A 378 -9.69 -1.15 -6.47
CA ASP A 378 -9.40 0.06 -7.25
C ASP A 378 -10.43 1.17 -7.05
N ASP A 379 -11.59 0.88 -6.45
CA ASP A 379 -12.68 1.84 -6.18
C ASP A 379 -13.13 2.72 -7.38
N GLY A 380 -12.72 2.37 -8.60
CA GLY A 380 -13.03 3.08 -9.84
C GLY A 380 -12.05 4.21 -10.19
N GLU A 381 -10.88 4.26 -9.53
CA GLU A 381 -9.89 5.33 -9.72
C GLU A 381 -9.00 5.12 -10.96
N PHE A 382 -8.91 3.90 -11.49
CA PHE A 382 -7.94 3.53 -12.53
C PHE A 382 -6.50 3.85 -12.11
N GLY A 383 -6.18 3.58 -10.85
CA GLY A 383 -4.89 3.90 -10.24
C GLY A 383 -3.82 2.84 -10.49
N GLU A 384 -2.86 2.75 -9.57
CA GLU A 384 -1.74 1.82 -9.68
C GLU A 384 -2.18 0.36 -9.82
N TRP A 385 -3.26 -0.04 -9.13
CA TRP A 385 -3.79 -1.40 -9.24
C TRP A 385 -4.23 -1.76 -10.65
N TYR A 386 -4.88 -0.81 -11.33
CA TYR A 386 -5.28 -0.94 -12.71
C TYR A 386 -4.06 -1.01 -13.64
N GLU A 387 -3.14 -0.07 -13.53
CA GLU A 387 -1.93 0.00 -14.38
C GLU A 387 -1.10 -1.28 -14.29
N ARG A 388 -0.90 -1.82 -13.08
CA ARG A 388 -0.17 -3.07 -12.86
C ARG A 388 -0.90 -4.28 -13.45
N SER A 389 -2.21 -4.34 -13.31
CA SER A 389 -3.02 -5.43 -13.86
C SER A 389 -3.05 -5.40 -15.40
N LEU A 390 -3.10 -4.20 -15.98
CA LEU A 390 -2.99 -4.00 -17.42
C LEU A 390 -1.60 -4.38 -17.94
N THR A 391 -0.54 -4.05 -17.20
CA THR A 391 0.84 -4.42 -17.54
C THR A 391 0.99 -5.94 -17.53
N GLY A 392 0.53 -6.61 -16.46
CA GLY A 392 0.52 -8.07 -16.37
C GLY A 392 -0.25 -8.72 -17.53
N HIS A 393 -1.41 -8.16 -17.90
CA HIS A 393 -2.16 -8.61 -19.07
C HIS A 393 -1.33 -8.52 -20.36
N ARG A 394 -0.71 -7.37 -20.64
CA ARG A 394 0.08 -7.15 -21.86
C ARG A 394 1.28 -8.09 -21.93
N VAL A 395 2.03 -8.22 -20.84
CA VAL A 395 3.16 -9.16 -20.77
C VAL A 395 2.69 -10.58 -21.13
N LEU A 396 1.59 -11.03 -20.55
CA LEU A 396 1.09 -12.38 -20.81
C LEU A 396 0.47 -12.52 -22.21
N ALA A 397 -0.21 -11.51 -22.74
CA ALA A 397 -0.89 -11.58 -24.02
C ALA A 397 0.01 -11.28 -25.24
N GLU A 398 1.16 -10.63 -25.05
CA GLU A 398 1.98 -10.11 -26.14
C GLU A 398 3.40 -10.68 -26.16
N ASP A 399 4.00 -11.01 -25.00
CA ASP A 399 5.37 -11.52 -24.96
C ASP A 399 5.47 -12.88 -25.70
N PRO A 400 6.34 -13.04 -26.72
CA PRO A 400 6.47 -14.29 -27.46
C PRO A 400 6.84 -15.51 -26.61
N SER A 401 7.50 -15.29 -25.47
CA SER A 401 7.87 -16.31 -24.51
C SER A 401 6.78 -16.57 -23.46
N SER A 402 5.67 -15.84 -23.49
CA SER A 402 4.53 -16.06 -22.58
C SER A 402 3.93 -17.46 -22.73
N PRO A 403 3.55 -18.12 -21.62
CA PRO A 403 2.77 -19.36 -21.69
C PRO A 403 1.47 -19.20 -22.49
N TRP A 404 0.82 -18.03 -22.45
CA TRP A 404 -0.45 -17.82 -23.15
C TRP A 404 -0.29 -17.70 -24.66
N ARG A 405 0.92 -17.39 -25.14
CA ARG A 405 1.29 -17.40 -26.56
C ARG A 405 1.78 -18.75 -27.04
N ARG A 406 2.39 -19.53 -26.14
CA ARG A 406 2.99 -20.83 -26.44
C ARG A 406 2.04 -22.00 -26.26
N MET A 407 0.97 -21.84 -25.47
CA MET A 407 -0.03 -22.87 -25.19
C MET A 407 -1.43 -22.37 -25.54
N SER A 408 -2.16 -23.19 -26.30
CA SER A 408 -3.59 -22.96 -26.54
C SER A 408 -4.37 -23.02 -25.22
N TRP A 409 -5.47 -22.28 -25.15
CA TRP A 409 -6.43 -22.42 -24.05
C TRP A 409 -7.14 -23.78 -24.14
N GLY A 410 -7.17 -24.53 -23.03
CA GLY A 410 -7.87 -25.81 -22.90
C GLY A 410 -6.95 -27.02 -23.08
#